data_AF-A2EVE4-F1
#
_entry.id   AF-A2EVE4-F1
#
_cell.length_a   1.000
_cell.length_b   1.000
_cell.length_c   1.000
_cell.angle_alpha   90.00
_cell.angle_beta   90.00
_cell.angle_gamma   90.00
#
_symmetry.space_group_name_H-M   'P 1'
#
loop_
_entity.id
_entity.type
_entity.pdbx_description
1 polymer ?
#
loop_
_entity_poly.entity_id
_entity_poly.type
_entity_poly.pdbx_seq_one_letter_code
_entity_poly.pdbx_strand_id
1 'polypeptide(L)'
;MNSGLTRVSFKFNTICNSTLPSFIFCGCKSLSSIEIPHNTITIETSSLSGTSITSVIIPDSVTRLGDQCFKDCISPRSITINNGRSLSRIGYGCFEGCTSFSSVSSFSSTNFVSESGAIYSSDKRRMHIYPPASKRSYFYLLEGVTSVEDSAFMGCINLRSVLLPEFSLIHIGRSSFQGCSNLRQITIPSSVTSVDTDAFKDCPLLVCGVLIQNDKNKTFVDILRNSGLSIGSTSFCSGFSCKANLYLTNKVPLSSISVFILM
;
A
#
# COMPACT_ATOMS: atom_id res chain seq x y z
N MET A 1 -8.85 11.62 -23.09
CA MET A 1 -10.17 12.09 -23.56
C MET A 1 -10.94 12.57 -22.35
N ASN A 2 -11.30 13.85 -22.27
CA ASN A 2 -12.21 14.32 -21.21
C ASN A 2 -13.63 14.24 -21.78
N SER A 3 -14.28 13.10 -21.63
CA SER A 3 -15.59 12.79 -22.22
C SER A 3 -16.73 13.67 -21.68
N GLY A 4 -16.48 14.49 -20.64
CA GLY A 4 -17.50 15.27 -19.94
C GLY A 4 -18.48 14.42 -19.13
N LEU A 5 -18.29 13.09 -19.11
CA LEU A 5 -19.13 12.16 -18.34
C LEU A 5 -18.97 12.45 -16.85
N THR A 6 -20.09 12.69 -16.17
CA THR A 6 -20.14 12.96 -14.72
C THR A 6 -20.68 11.77 -13.93
N ARG A 7 -21.63 11.02 -14.52
CA ARG A 7 -22.23 9.84 -13.91
C ARG A 7 -22.41 8.73 -14.92
N VAL A 8 -22.13 7.50 -14.49
CA VAL A 8 -22.40 6.29 -15.27
C VAL A 8 -23.31 5.37 -14.45
N SER A 9 -24.42 4.97 -15.05
CA SER A 9 -25.35 3.96 -14.54
C SER A 9 -25.65 2.96 -15.63
N PHE A 10 -25.75 1.68 -15.28
CA PHE A 10 -26.03 0.61 -16.23
C PHE A 10 -27.51 0.24 -16.19
N LYS A 11 -28.12 0.07 -17.38
CA LYS A 11 -29.52 -0.34 -17.48
C LYS A 11 -29.70 -1.67 -16.76
N PHE A 12 -30.69 -1.75 -15.87
CA PHE A 12 -30.94 -2.93 -15.01
C PHE A 12 -29.77 -3.34 -14.10
N ASN A 13 -28.76 -2.48 -13.92
CA ASN A 13 -27.57 -2.78 -13.15
C ASN A 13 -26.82 -4.03 -13.63
N THR A 14 -26.82 -4.29 -14.95
CA THR A 14 -26.16 -5.45 -15.58
C THR A 14 -25.28 -5.06 -16.78
N ILE A 15 -24.28 -5.89 -17.07
CA ILE A 15 -23.41 -5.82 -18.27
C ILE A 15 -23.32 -7.17 -18.97
N CYS A 16 -23.32 -7.19 -20.30
CA CYS A 16 -23.37 -8.44 -21.09
C CYS A 16 -22.17 -9.36 -20.88
N ASN A 17 -20.97 -8.78 -20.71
CA ASN A 17 -19.71 -9.55 -20.62
C ASN A 17 -19.23 -9.74 -19.18
N SER A 18 -20.04 -9.35 -18.18
CA SER A 18 -19.68 -9.42 -16.75
C SER A 18 -18.30 -8.81 -16.42
N THR A 19 -17.80 -7.92 -17.27
CA THR A 19 -16.45 -7.38 -17.21
C THR A 19 -16.49 -5.91 -17.55
N LEU A 20 -15.90 -5.06 -16.71
CA LEU A 20 -15.57 -3.69 -17.06
C LEU A 20 -14.26 -3.72 -17.87
N PRO A 21 -14.30 -3.46 -19.20
CA PRO A 21 -13.14 -3.64 -20.06
C PRO A 21 -11.99 -2.71 -19.72
N SER A 22 -10.80 -3.09 -20.14
CA SER A 22 -9.60 -2.28 -19.97
C SER A 22 -9.80 -0.89 -20.57
N PHE A 23 -9.36 0.15 -19.85
CA PHE A 23 -9.39 1.56 -20.27
C PHE A 23 -10.75 2.20 -20.57
N ILE A 24 -11.89 1.52 -20.35
CA ILE A 24 -13.22 2.00 -20.75
C ILE A 24 -13.57 3.42 -20.27
N PHE A 25 -13.21 3.78 -19.03
CA PHE A 25 -13.40 5.12 -18.46
C PHE A 25 -12.06 5.79 -18.11
N CYS A 26 -10.96 5.33 -18.69
CA CYS A 26 -9.63 5.88 -18.40
C CYS A 26 -9.55 7.36 -18.81
N GLY A 27 -9.10 8.20 -17.88
CA GLY A 27 -8.95 9.63 -18.06
C GLY A 27 -10.26 10.42 -18.06
N CYS A 28 -11.39 9.82 -17.66
CA CYS A 28 -12.66 10.52 -17.48
C CYS A 28 -12.62 11.38 -16.20
N LYS A 29 -11.90 12.51 -16.27
CA LYS A 29 -11.64 13.40 -15.13
C LYS A 29 -12.89 13.99 -14.49
N SER A 30 -14.00 14.09 -15.22
CA SER A 30 -15.27 14.60 -14.71
C SER A 30 -16.15 13.52 -14.05
N LEU A 31 -15.80 12.22 -14.19
CA LEU A 31 -16.64 11.12 -13.71
C LEU A 31 -16.57 11.06 -12.19
N SER A 32 -17.67 11.44 -11.52
CA SER A 32 -17.75 11.53 -10.07
C SER A 32 -18.49 10.36 -9.42
N SER A 33 -19.35 9.65 -10.18
CA SER A 33 -20.12 8.53 -9.67
C SER A 33 -20.27 7.44 -10.73
N ILE A 34 -20.00 6.19 -10.33
CA ILE A 34 -20.28 5.00 -11.11
C ILE A 34 -20.97 3.97 -10.23
N GLU A 35 -22.08 3.41 -10.72
CA GLU A 35 -22.73 2.25 -10.12
C GLU A 35 -22.19 1.00 -10.82
N ILE A 36 -21.31 0.25 -10.15
CA ILE A 36 -20.75 -0.98 -10.74
C ILE A 36 -21.85 -2.06 -10.77
N PRO A 37 -22.14 -2.65 -11.94
CA PRO A 37 -23.16 -3.68 -12.11
C PRO A 37 -23.00 -4.85 -11.15
N HIS A 38 -24.09 -5.36 -10.60
CA HIS A 38 -24.07 -6.48 -9.66
C HIS A 38 -23.61 -7.81 -10.28
N ASN A 39 -23.60 -7.93 -11.62
CA ASN A 39 -23.06 -9.09 -12.32
C ASN A 39 -21.61 -8.90 -12.80
N THR A 40 -20.93 -7.84 -12.36
CA THR A 40 -19.52 -7.60 -12.71
C THR A 40 -18.61 -8.58 -11.99
N ILE A 41 -17.94 -9.44 -12.73
CA ILE A 41 -16.97 -10.43 -12.23
C ILE A 41 -15.55 -9.85 -12.24
N THR A 42 -15.20 -9.06 -13.25
CA THR A 42 -13.84 -8.51 -13.42
C THR A 42 -13.89 -7.01 -13.70
N ILE A 43 -13.03 -6.25 -13.01
CA ILE A 43 -12.67 -4.87 -13.39
C ILE A 43 -11.28 -4.94 -13.98
N GLU A 44 -11.13 -4.70 -15.28
CA GLU A 44 -9.84 -4.87 -15.94
C GLU A 44 -8.85 -3.71 -15.70
N THR A 45 -7.71 -3.82 -16.36
CA THR A 45 -6.58 -2.91 -16.24
C THR A 45 -6.99 -1.48 -16.59
N SER A 46 -6.70 -0.56 -15.67
CA SER A 46 -6.94 0.88 -15.85
C SER A 46 -8.37 1.26 -16.26
N SER A 47 -9.38 0.42 -16.00
CA SER A 47 -10.77 0.68 -16.42
C SER A 47 -11.32 2.01 -15.91
N LEU A 48 -10.97 2.41 -14.68
CA LEU A 48 -11.44 3.62 -14.00
C LEU A 48 -10.27 4.56 -13.62
N SER A 49 -9.12 4.40 -14.28
CA SER A 49 -7.93 5.20 -14.00
C SER A 49 -8.12 6.67 -14.36
N GLY A 50 -7.61 7.60 -13.55
CA GLY A 50 -7.67 9.04 -13.80
C GLY A 50 -9.08 9.64 -13.72
N THR A 51 -9.96 9.04 -12.92
CA THR A 51 -11.34 9.50 -12.70
C THR A 51 -11.47 10.31 -11.41
N SER A 52 -12.56 11.06 -11.26
CA SER A 52 -12.85 11.84 -10.04
C SER A 52 -13.93 11.18 -9.17
N ILE A 53 -14.00 9.86 -9.19
CA ILE A 53 -15.04 9.10 -8.48
C ILE A 53 -14.91 9.36 -6.98
N THR A 54 -15.99 9.78 -6.31
CA THR A 54 -15.96 10.15 -4.89
C THR A 54 -16.18 8.96 -3.95
N SER A 55 -16.95 7.99 -4.41
CA SER A 55 -17.20 6.73 -3.72
C SER A 55 -17.46 5.67 -4.76
N VAL A 56 -16.90 4.49 -4.52
CA VAL A 56 -17.16 3.31 -5.34
C VAL A 56 -17.54 2.17 -4.42
N ILE A 57 -18.61 1.48 -4.81
CA ILE A 57 -19.07 0.26 -4.17
C ILE A 57 -18.66 -0.88 -5.08
N ILE A 58 -17.76 -1.74 -4.61
CA ILE A 58 -17.34 -2.95 -5.31
C ILE A 58 -18.35 -4.06 -4.95
N PRO A 59 -19.15 -4.58 -5.90
CA PRO A 59 -20.16 -5.59 -5.62
C PRO A 59 -19.56 -6.97 -5.32
N ASP A 60 -20.32 -7.80 -4.61
CA ASP A 60 -19.95 -9.16 -4.17
C ASP A 60 -19.51 -10.12 -5.28
N SER A 61 -19.97 -9.87 -6.50
CA SER A 61 -19.66 -10.65 -7.69
C SER A 61 -18.25 -10.41 -8.22
N VAL A 62 -17.59 -9.30 -7.83
CA VAL A 62 -16.26 -8.98 -8.33
C VAL A 62 -15.26 -9.95 -7.72
N THR A 63 -14.65 -10.73 -8.59
CA THR A 63 -13.60 -11.70 -8.25
C THR A 63 -12.20 -11.13 -8.49
N ARG A 64 -12.06 -10.21 -9.46
CA ARG A 64 -10.75 -9.73 -9.93
C ARG A 64 -10.74 -8.22 -10.11
N LEU A 65 -9.82 -7.56 -9.42
CA LEU A 65 -9.40 -6.19 -9.67
C LEU A 65 -8.12 -6.23 -10.50
N GLY A 66 -8.15 -5.63 -11.69
CA GLY A 66 -7.04 -5.56 -12.63
C GLY A 66 -5.94 -4.62 -12.19
N ASP A 67 -4.88 -4.54 -12.97
CA ASP A 67 -3.75 -3.67 -12.63
C ASP A 67 -4.15 -2.19 -12.81
N GLN A 68 -3.82 -1.34 -11.84
CA GLN A 68 -4.10 0.10 -11.89
C GLN A 68 -5.58 0.46 -12.14
N CYS A 69 -6.53 -0.41 -11.76
CA CYS A 69 -7.96 -0.23 -12.03
C CYS A 69 -8.52 1.13 -11.61
N PHE A 70 -8.11 1.61 -10.43
CA PHE A 70 -8.48 2.89 -9.82
C PHE A 70 -7.27 3.82 -9.68
N LYS A 71 -6.25 3.68 -10.53
CA LYS A 71 -5.08 4.56 -10.49
C LYS A 71 -5.48 6.03 -10.66
N ASP A 72 -4.79 6.94 -10.00
CA ASP A 72 -4.97 8.40 -10.08
C ASP A 72 -6.44 8.83 -9.92
N CYS A 73 -7.21 8.09 -9.13
CA CYS A 73 -8.52 8.54 -8.70
C CYS A 73 -8.31 9.61 -7.64
N ILE A 74 -8.42 10.89 -8.02
CA ILE A 74 -8.00 12.01 -7.14
C ILE A 74 -9.03 12.31 -6.06
N SER A 75 -10.31 11.96 -6.28
CA SER A 75 -11.44 12.32 -5.42
C SER A 75 -12.08 11.23 -4.54
N PRO A 76 -11.75 9.92 -4.58
CA PRO A 76 -12.49 8.91 -3.83
C PRO A 76 -12.21 9.06 -2.35
N ARG A 77 -13.18 9.52 -1.57
CA ARG A 77 -13.05 9.68 -0.11
C ARG A 77 -12.99 8.33 0.59
N SER A 78 -13.74 7.36 0.08
CA SER A 78 -13.89 6.02 0.65
C SER A 78 -14.17 4.99 -0.45
N ILE A 79 -13.59 3.81 -0.29
CA ILE A 79 -13.86 2.65 -1.15
C ILE A 79 -14.54 1.61 -0.27
N THR A 80 -15.76 1.23 -0.64
CA THR A 80 -16.54 0.24 0.09
C THR A 80 -16.55 -1.04 -0.72
N ILE A 81 -16.04 -2.12 -0.13
CA ILE A 81 -16.12 -3.46 -0.70
C ILE A 81 -17.32 -4.13 -0.07
N ASN A 82 -18.42 -4.31 -0.82
CA ASN A 82 -19.62 -4.95 -0.31
C ASN A 82 -19.36 -6.45 -0.21
N ASN A 83 -19.30 -6.94 1.04
CA ASN A 83 -19.23 -8.34 1.48
C ASN A 83 -18.15 -9.24 0.85
N GLY A 84 -17.40 -8.77 -0.15
CA GLY A 84 -16.09 -9.23 -0.62
C GLY A 84 -15.97 -10.70 -0.99
N ARG A 85 -17.02 -11.52 -0.85
CA ARG A 85 -16.91 -12.99 -0.70
C ARG A 85 -16.10 -13.65 -1.80
N SER A 86 -16.18 -13.10 -3.01
CA SER A 86 -15.63 -13.68 -4.23
C SER A 86 -14.27 -13.09 -4.63
N LEU A 87 -13.81 -12.02 -3.99
CA LEU A 87 -12.57 -11.35 -4.37
C LEU A 87 -11.37 -12.30 -4.19
N SER A 88 -10.73 -12.65 -5.29
CA SER A 88 -9.61 -13.60 -5.37
C SER A 88 -8.31 -12.95 -5.85
N ARG A 89 -8.38 -11.81 -6.54
CA ARG A 89 -7.19 -11.11 -7.03
C ARG A 89 -7.32 -9.59 -6.93
N ILE A 90 -6.24 -8.99 -6.46
CA ILE A 90 -5.99 -7.54 -6.47
C ILE A 90 -4.78 -7.30 -7.38
N GLY A 91 -4.94 -6.45 -8.38
CA GLY A 91 -3.88 -6.13 -9.35
C GLY A 91 -2.87 -5.13 -8.80
N TYR A 92 -1.72 -5.09 -9.48
CA TYR A 92 -0.61 -4.19 -9.13
C TYR A 92 -1.06 -2.72 -9.19
N GLY A 93 -0.74 -1.94 -8.15
CA GLY A 93 -1.02 -0.51 -8.10
C GLY A 93 -2.49 -0.13 -8.31
N CYS A 94 -3.47 -1.00 -8.02
CA CYS A 94 -4.88 -0.71 -8.33
C CYS A 94 -5.37 0.62 -7.73
N PHE A 95 -4.81 1.07 -6.59
CA PHE A 95 -5.13 2.34 -5.95
C PHE A 95 -3.97 3.36 -5.96
N GLU A 96 -2.99 3.19 -6.83
CA GLU A 96 -1.86 4.13 -6.99
C GLU A 96 -2.38 5.57 -7.22
N GLY A 97 -1.80 6.57 -6.56
CA GLY A 97 -2.18 7.97 -6.76
C GLY A 97 -3.58 8.35 -6.25
N CYS A 98 -4.28 7.46 -5.53
CA CYS A 98 -5.56 7.76 -4.90
C CYS A 98 -5.41 8.71 -3.69
N THR A 99 -5.23 10.00 -3.94
CA THR A 99 -4.95 11.03 -2.91
C THR A 99 -6.12 11.35 -1.98
N SER A 100 -7.32 10.80 -2.22
CA SER A 100 -8.46 10.91 -1.32
C SER A 100 -8.82 9.59 -0.61
N PHE A 101 -8.25 8.45 -1.02
CA PHE A 101 -8.64 7.13 -0.51
C PHE A 101 -8.11 6.93 0.93
N SER A 102 -8.98 7.25 1.89
CA SER A 102 -8.59 7.41 3.29
C SER A 102 -8.87 6.22 4.19
N SER A 103 -9.80 5.34 3.80
CA SER A 103 -10.21 4.21 4.61
C SER A 103 -10.80 3.08 3.78
N VAL A 104 -10.52 1.85 4.21
CA VAL A 104 -11.19 0.62 3.78
C VAL A 104 -12.24 0.25 4.83
N SER A 105 -13.46 -0.09 4.40
CA SER A 105 -14.51 -0.61 5.27
C SER A 105 -14.19 -2.03 5.75
N SER A 106 -14.65 -2.41 6.94
CA SER A 106 -14.48 -3.79 7.43
C SER A 106 -15.16 -4.81 6.51
N PHE A 107 -14.39 -5.74 5.96
CA PHE A 107 -14.88 -6.88 5.17
C PHE A 107 -14.00 -8.12 5.40
N SER A 108 -14.56 -9.29 5.08
CA SER A 108 -13.85 -10.56 5.07
C SER A 108 -14.33 -11.38 3.87
N SER A 109 -13.39 -11.97 3.14
CA SER A 109 -13.62 -12.84 2.00
C SER A 109 -12.87 -14.15 2.12
N THR A 110 -13.03 -15.02 1.11
CA THR A 110 -12.29 -16.28 1.00
C THR A 110 -10.77 -16.07 0.99
N ASN A 111 -10.28 -15.02 0.31
CA ASN A 111 -8.84 -14.79 0.12
C ASN A 111 -8.30 -13.54 0.83
N PHE A 112 -9.16 -12.58 1.21
CA PHE A 112 -8.74 -11.30 1.78
C PHE A 112 -9.56 -10.92 3.00
N VAL A 113 -8.95 -10.18 3.91
CA VAL A 113 -9.61 -9.61 5.08
C VAL A 113 -9.11 -8.19 5.29
N SER A 114 -9.99 -7.26 5.65
CA SER A 114 -9.56 -5.95 6.10
C SER A 114 -9.34 -5.95 7.61
N GLU A 115 -8.19 -5.48 8.05
CA GLU A 115 -7.89 -5.35 9.47
C GLU A 115 -7.00 -4.12 9.70
N SER A 116 -7.18 -3.43 10.83
CA SER A 116 -6.41 -2.22 11.14
C SER A 116 -6.45 -1.13 10.05
N GLY A 117 -7.47 -1.11 9.19
CA GLY A 117 -7.60 -0.16 8.07
C GLY A 117 -6.78 -0.50 6.82
N ALA A 118 -6.20 -1.70 6.75
CA ALA A 118 -5.50 -2.23 5.59
C ALA A 118 -6.14 -3.54 5.11
N ILE A 119 -5.80 -3.98 3.90
CA ILE A 119 -6.25 -5.25 3.33
C ILE A 119 -5.10 -6.26 3.40
N TYR A 120 -5.37 -7.39 4.03
CA TYR A 120 -4.49 -8.54 4.16
C TYR A 120 -5.07 -9.75 3.43
N SER A 121 -4.26 -10.78 3.23
CA SER A 121 -4.74 -12.12 2.90
C SER A 121 -5.59 -12.68 4.05
N SER A 122 -6.48 -13.62 3.78
CA SER A 122 -7.40 -14.19 4.79
C SER A 122 -6.67 -14.88 5.96
N ASP A 123 -5.46 -15.41 5.72
CA ASP A 123 -4.54 -15.94 6.74
C ASP A 123 -3.68 -14.88 7.43
N LYS A 124 -3.81 -13.61 7.03
CA LYS A 124 -3.08 -12.43 7.52
C LYS A 124 -1.56 -12.51 7.35
N ARG A 125 -1.06 -13.42 6.52
CA ARG A 125 0.38 -13.58 6.24
C ARG A 125 0.90 -12.54 5.24
N ARG A 126 0.03 -11.96 4.42
CA ARG A 126 0.41 -11.03 3.35
C ARG A 126 -0.38 -9.75 3.44
N MET A 127 0.29 -8.61 3.36
CA MET A 127 -0.33 -7.29 3.32
C MET A 127 -0.42 -6.83 1.86
N HIS A 128 -1.65 -6.58 1.38
CA HIS A 128 -1.90 -6.24 -0.03
C HIS A 128 -2.09 -4.76 -0.28
N ILE A 129 -2.89 -4.06 0.55
CA ILE A 129 -3.20 -2.64 0.31
C ILE A 129 -3.30 -1.88 1.63
N TYR A 130 -2.64 -0.73 1.67
CA TYR A 130 -2.88 0.34 2.61
C TYR A 130 -3.50 1.55 1.88
N PRO A 131 -4.52 2.23 2.44
CA PRO A 131 -5.12 3.41 1.81
C PRO A 131 -4.11 4.57 1.67
N PRO A 132 -3.77 5.03 0.46
CA PRO A 132 -2.72 6.04 0.24
C PRO A 132 -2.99 7.38 0.92
N ALA A 133 -4.27 7.76 1.07
CA ALA A 133 -4.68 9.00 1.73
C ALA A 133 -5.13 8.80 3.18
N SER A 134 -4.77 7.67 3.80
CA SER A 134 -4.99 7.46 5.23
C SER A 134 -4.48 8.66 6.02
N LYS A 135 -5.26 9.13 7.00
CA LYS A 135 -4.87 10.27 7.86
C LYS A 135 -3.81 9.89 8.89
N ARG A 136 -3.48 8.60 9.00
CA ARG A 136 -2.54 8.09 10.01
C ARG A 136 -1.11 8.42 9.59
N SER A 137 -0.37 9.04 10.50
CA SER A 137 1.07 9.25 10.33
C SER A 137 1.91 8.03 10.69
N TYR A 138 1.34 7.08 11.42
CA TYR A 138 2.03 5.89 11.90
C TYR A 138 1.19 4.65 11.60
N PHE A 139 1.85 3.57 11.23
CA PHE A 139 1.21 2.29 11.00
C PHE A 139 2.08 1.15 11.53
N TYR A 140 1.45 0.17 12.17
CA TYR A 140 2.10 -1.07 12.60
C TYR A 140 1.47 -2.23 11.82
N LEU A 141 2.32 -3.09 11.26
CA LEU A 141 1.86 -4.33 10.63
C LEU A 141 1.46 -5.34 11.71
N LEU A 142 0.58 -6.27 11.34
CA LEU A 142 0.22 -7.38 12.23
C LEU A 142 1.42 -8.31 12.43
N GLU A 143 1.60 -8.79 13.66
CA GLU A 143 2.57 -9.85 13.93
C GLU A 143 2.21 -11.11 13.15
N GLY A 144 3.21 -11.77 12.56
CA GLY A 144 3.04 -12.94 11.71
C GLY A 144 2.93 -12.65 10.21
N VAL A 145 2.83 -11.37 9.81
CA VAL A 145 2.93 -10.98 8.39
C VAL A 145 4.32 -11.34 7.86
N THR A 146 4.35 -12.15 6.81
CA THR A 146 5.58 -12.63 6.15
C THR A 146 5.95 -11.84 4.91
N SER A 147 4.99 -11.16 4.28
CA SER A 147 5.19 -10.41 3.04
C SER A 147 4.41 -9.11 3.02
N VAL A 148 5.08 -8.03 2.61
CA VAL A 148 4.42 -6.82 2.11
C VAL A 148 4.37 -6.94 0.60
N GLU A 149 3.18 -7.07 0.02
CA GLU A 149 3.03 -7.34 -1.40
C GLU A 149 3.29 -6.09 -2.25
N ASP A 150 3.36 -6.29 -3.56
CA ASP A 150 3.61 -5.23 -4.53
C ASP A 150 2.64 -4.05 -4.36
N SER A 151 3.20 -2.84 -4.40
CA SER A 151 2.45 -1.58 -4.29
C SER A 151 1.62 -1.39 -3.01
N ALA A 152 1.83 -2.19 -1.95
CA ALA A 152 0.95 -2.18 -0.78
C ALA A 152 0.79 -0.80 -0.10
N PHE A 153 1.87 -0.02 -0.01
CA PHE A 153 1.89 1.36 0.51
C PHE A 153 2.19 2.39 -0.58
N MET A 154 2.02 2.07 -1.85
CA MET A 154 2.36 2.96 -2.95
C MET A 154 1.58 4.28 -2.86
N GLY A 155 2.29 5.41 -2.86
CA GLY A 155 1.73 6.75 -2.81
C GLY A 155 1.16 7.17 -1.45
N CYS A 156 1.57 6.54 -0.34
CA CYS A 156 1.11 6.93 0.99
C CYS A 156 1.69 8.30 1.42
N ILE A 157 0.98 9.37 1.11
CA ILE A 157 1.48 10.75 1.28
C ILE A 157 1.50 11.23 2.73
N ASN A 158 0.73 10.65 3.64
CA ASN A 158 0.66 11.10 5.05
C ASN A 158 1.49 10.24 6.01
N LEU A 159 1.93 9.06 5.56
CA LEU A 159 2.60 8.07 6.37
C LEU A 159 4.03 8.52 6.66
N ARG A 160 4.39 8.66 7.94
CA ARG A 160 5.70 9.12 8.39
C ARG A 160 6.60 7.99 8.87
N SER A 161 6.02 6.96 9.46
CA SER A 161 6.76 5.80 9.95
C SER A 161 5.91 4.53 9.89
N VAL A 162 6.56 3.41 9.61
CA VAL A 162 5.96 2.08 9.55
C VAL A 162 6.76 1.13 10.43
N LEU A 163 6.07 0.48 11.36
CA LEU A 163 6.64 -0.59 12.17
C LEU A 163 6.41 -1.93 11.48
N LEU A 164 7.50 -2.52 10.99
CA LEU A 164 7.52 -3.85 10.39
C LEU A 164 7.67 -4.94 11.47
N PRO A 165 7.09 -6.14 11.30
CA PRO A 165 7.23 -7.24 12.26
C PRO A 165 8.68 -7.70 12.34
N GLU A 166 9.25 -7.79 13.56
CA GLU A 166 10.69 -8.03 13.72
C GLU A 166 11.12 -9.44 13.26
N PHE A 167 10.29 -10.45 13.53
CA PHE A 167 10.71 -11.85 13.38
C PHE A 167 10.07 -12.58 12.20
N SER A 168 8.93 -12.09 11.69
CA SER A 168 8.12 -12.82 10.72
C SER A 168 8.25 -12.30 9.29
N LEU A 169 8.66 -11.05 9.09
CA LEU A 169 8.69 -10.44 7.76
C LEU A 169 9.90 -10.92 6.94
N ILE A 170 9.63 -11.54 5.80
CA ILE A 170 10.66 -12.14 4.93
C ILE A 170 10.83 -11.33 3.65
N HIS A 171 9.73 -10.79 3.11
CA HIS A 171 9.68 -10.19 1.77
C HIS A 171 9.03 -8.80 1.76
N ILE A 172 9.65 -7.88 1.02
CA ILE A 172 9.10 -6.56 0.69
C ILE A 172 9.00 -6.44 -0.83
N GLY A 173 7.79 -6.39 -1.35
CA GLY A 173 7.47 -6.45 -2.77
C GLY A 173 7.79 -5.18 -3.54
N ARG A 174 7.63 -5.30 -4.86
CA ARG A 174 7.98 -4.27 -5.85
C ARG A 174 7.20 -3.00 -5.60
N SER A 175 7.89 -1.87 -5.58
CA SER A 175 7.28 -0.54 -5.38
C SER A 175 6.38 -0.42 -4.14
N SER A 176 6.55 -1.29 -3.14
CA SER A 176 5.67 -1.38 -1.98
C SER A 176 5.54 -0.06 -1.23
N PHE A 177 6.60 0.73 -1.07
CA PHE A 177 6.58 2.08 -0.47
C PHE A 177 6.85 3.19 -1.49
N GLN A 178 6.76 2.91 -2.80
CA GLN A 178 7.08 3.92 -3.82
C GLN A 178 6.21 5.17 -3.65
N GLY A 179 6.83 6.36 -3.71
CA GLY A 179 6.12 7.64 -3.66
C GLY A 179 5.57 7.99 -2.27
N CYS A 180 6.02 7.33 -1.20
CA CYS A 180 5.70 7.74 0.17
C CYS A 180 6.47 9.02 0.53
N SER A 181 5.96 10.16 0.09
CA SER A 181 6.66 11.45 0.14
C SER A 181 6.97 11.95 1.56
N ASN A 182 6.23 11.48 2.57
CA ASN A 182 6.43 11.86 3.97
C ASN A 182 7.06 10.76 4.83
N LEU A 183 7.40 9.59 4.27
CA LEU A 183 7.99 8.49 5.02
C LEU A 183 9.43 8.89 5.42
N ARG A 184 9.64 9.04 6.72
CA ARG A 184 10.90 9.53 7.31
C ARG A 184 11.71 8.40 7.94
N GLN A 185 11.02 7.40 8.48
CA GLN A 185 11.64 6.33 9.25
C GLN A 185 11.03 4.99 8.90
N ILE A 186 11.88 3.98 8.75
CA ILE A 186 11.47 2.58 8.67
C ILE A 186 12.59 1.71 9.25
N THR A 187 12.23 0.73 10.07
CA THR A 187 13.18 -0.27 10.55
C THR A 187 13.02 -1.51 9.69
N ILE A 188 14.08 -1.89 8.97
CA ILE A 188 14.12 -3.12 8.17
C ILE A 188 14.68 -4.24 9.07
N PRO A 189 13.84 -5.21 9.48
CA PRO A 189 14.28 -6.23 10.41
C PRO A 189 15.22 -7.25 9.76
N SER A 190 16.02 -7.95 10.56
CA SER A 190 17.01 -8.91 10.06
C SER A 190 16.40 -10.15 9.43
N SER A 191 15.10 -10.39 9.67
CA SER A 191 14.31 -11.45 9.07
C SER A 191 14.03 -11.23 7.58
N VAL A 192 14.11 -9.98 7.09
CA VAL A 192 13.91 -9.67 5.67
C VAL A 192 15.07 -10.23 4.86
N THR A 193 14.76 -11.08 3.89
CA THR A 193 15.74 -11.69 2.99
C THR A 193 15.68 -11.13 1.58
N SER A 194 14.57 -10.50 1.20
CA SER A 194 14.33 -9.97 -0.13
C SER A 194 13.56 -8.65 -0.09
N VAL A 195 14.05 -7.68 -0.88
CA VAL A 195 13.40 -6.39 -1.13
C VAL A 195 13.45 -6.15 -2.63
N ASP A 196 12.29 -6.00 -3.25
CA ASP A 196 12.20 -5.93 -4.70
C ASP A 196 12.50 -4.52 -5.24
N THR A 197 12.65 -4.45 -6.56
CA THR A 197 12.97 -3.22 -7.30
C THR A 197 11.99 -2.10 -6.97
N ASP A 198 12.52 -0.87 -6.87
CA ASP A 198 11.75 0.36 -6.65
C ASP A 198 10.92 0.40 -5.34
N ALA A 199 11.07 -0.55 -4.40
CA ALA A 199 10.28 -0.59 -3.17
C ALA A 199 10.26 0.73 -2.39
N PHE A 200 11.34 1.51 -2.40
CA PHE A 200 11.46 2.81 -1.72
C PHE A 200 11.75 3.97 -2.67
N LYS A 201 11.46 3.80 -3.95
CA LYS A 201 11.63 4.86 -4.95
C LYS A 201 10.73 6.07 -4.64
N ASP A 202 11.21 7.27 -4.96
CA ASP A 202 10.48 8.53 -4.73
C ASP A 202 10.11 8.77 -3.24
N CYS A 203 10.95 8.30 -2.31
CA CYS A 203 10.87 8.57 -0.87
C CYS A 203 11.92 9.60 -0.43
N PRO A 204 11.74 10.91 -0.72
CA PRO A 204 12.78 11.94 -0.54
C PRO A 204 13.15 12.20 0.92
N LEU A 205 12.27 11.88 1.87
CA LEU A 205 12.53 12.07 3.31
C LEU A 205 13.10 10.82 3.99
N LEU A 206 13.19 9.69 3.28
CA LEU A 206 13.74 8.43 3.78
C LEU A 206 15.27 8.42 3.63
N VAL A 207 15.90 9.50 4.08
CA VAL A 207 17.35 9.67 4.01
C VAL A 207 17.98 8.95 5.20
N CYS A 208 17.82 9.44 6.42
CA CYS A 208 18.60 8.95 7.59
C CYS A 208 17.83 8.06 8.57
N GLY A 209 16.52 7.87 8.41
CA GLY A 209 15.68 7.11 9.34
C GLY A 209 15.59 5.61 9.04
N VAL A 210 16.49 5.06 8.23
CA VAL A 210 16.48 3.65 7.85
C VAL A 210 17.38 2.88 8.79
N LEU A 211 16.78 2.09 9.69
CA LEU A 211 17.53 1.22 10.59
C LEU A 211 17.57 -0.18 9.97
N ILE A 212 18.76 -0.64 9.57
CA ILE A 212 18.97 -1.96 8.97
C ILE A 212 19.61 -2.87 10.02
N GLN A 213 18.92 -3.96 10.39
CA GLN A 213 19.47 -4.91 11.36
C GLN A 213 20.53 -5.87 10.77
N ASN A 214 20.53 -6.08 9.45
CA ASN A 214 21.46 -6.96 8.73
C ASN A 214 22.48 -6.19 7.87
N ASP A 215 23.03 -5.10 8.42
CA ASP A 215 23.93 -4.17 7.73
C ASP A 215 25.28 -4.78 7.30
N LYS A 216 25.70 -5.88 7.94
CA LYS A 216 26.94 -6.60 7.63
C LYS A 216 26.85 -7.46 6.36
N ASN A 217 25.65 -7.75 5.86
CA ASN A 217 25.48 -8.58 4.68
C ASN A 217 25.53 -7.73 3.40
N LYS A 218 26.64 -7.78 2.67
CA LYS A 218 26.84 -6.98 1.44
C LYS A 218 25.78 -7.23 0.38
N THR A 219 25.35 -8.48 0.19
CA THR A 219 24.30 -8.80 -0.80
C THR A 219 22.96 -8.18 -0.41
N PHE A 220 22.65 -8.14 0.88
CA PHE A 220 21.45 -7.48 1.40
C PHE A 220 21.51 -5.97 1.23
N VAL A 221 22.67 -5.35 1.44
CA VAL A 221 22.87 -3.92 1.18
C VAL A 221 22.69 -3.61 -0.31
N ASP A 222 23.17 -4.45 -1.22
CA ASP A 222 22.98 -4.26 -2.67
C ASP A 222 21.51 -4.42 -3.10
N ILE A 223 20.78 -5.37 -2.50
CA ILE A 223 19.33 -5.51 -2.67
C ILE A 223 18.62 -4.20 -2.26
N LEU A 224 19.02 -3.61 -1.12
CA LEU A 224 18.47 -2.33 -0.68
C LEU A 224 18.81 -1.18 -1.64
N ARG A 225 20.00 -1.15 -2.26
CA ARG A 225 20.33 -0.13 -3.27
C ARG A 225 19.39 -0.22 -4.48
N ASN A 226 19.15 -1.44 -4.95
CA ASN A 226 18.27 -1.70 -6.08
C ASN A 226 16.79 -1.41 -5.78
N SER A 227 16.42 -1.38 -4.50
CA SER A 227 15.07 -1.02 -4.07
C SER A 227 14.77 0.49 -4.14
N GLY A 228 15.74 1.33 -4.52
CA GLY A 228 15.56 2.78 -4.63
C GLY A 228 15.83 3.55 -3.33
N LEU A 229 16.30 2.88 -2.28
CA LEU A 229 16.84 3.53 -1.08
C LEU A 229 18.13 4.28 -1.45
N SER A 230 18.16 5.59 -1.24
CA SER A 230 19.39 6.37 -1.35
C SER A 230 20.32 6.00 -0.19
N ILE A 231 21.22 5.03 -0.39
CA ILE A 231 22.19 4.59 0.64
C ILE A 231 23.35 5.60 0.81
N GLY A 232 23.03 6.90 0.90
CA GLY A 232 23.95 7.92 1.38
C GLY A 232 24.02 8.01 2.90
N SER A 233 23.30 7.14 3.62
CA SER A 233 22.74 7.46 4.93
C SER A 233 22.89 6.39 6.00
N THR A 234 24.10 5.84 6.13
CA THR A 234 24.60 5.55 7.49
C THR A 234 24.87 6.84 8.30
N SER A 235 24.63 8.01 7.69
CA SER A 235 24.68 9.32 8.35
C SER A 235 23.62 9.41 9.45
N PHE A 236 24.10 9.27 10.68
CA PHE A 236 23.47 9.66 11.94
C PHE A 236 22.58 10.91 11.77
N CYS A 237 21.30 10.80 12.11
CA CYS A 237 20.42 11.95 12.19
C CYS A 237 20.33 12.41 13.65
N SER A 238 20.77 13.64 13.90
CA SER A 238 20.83 14.26 15.23
C SER A 238 19.49 14.37 15.97
N GLY A 239 18.36 14.11 15.29
CA GLY A 239 17.02 14.09 15.89
C GLY A 239 16.53 12.72 16.36
N PHE A 240 17.12 11.60 15.92
CA PHE A 240 16.50 10.27 16.06
C PHE A 240 17.49 9.11 16.30
N SER A 241 18.79 9.34 16.18
CA SER A 241 19.82 8.38 16.55
C SER A 241 20.40 8.81 17.90
N CYS A 242 19.99 8.19 19.02
CA CYS A 242 20.76 8.35 20.24
C CYS A 242 22.20 7.88 19.95
N LYS A 243 23.20 8.72 20.27
CA LYS A 243 24.61 8.28 20.31
C LYS A 243 24.63 6.93 21.04
N ALA A 244 25.09 5.87 20.39
CA ALA A 244 25.37 4.63 21.08
C ALA A 244 26.40 4.94 22.16
N ASN A 245 25.95 5.09 23.40
CA ASN A 245 26.85 5.31 24.52
C ASN A 245 27.51 3.95 24.77
N LEU A 246 28.82 3.87 24.50
CA LEU A 246 29.65 2.66 24.47
C LEU A 246 29.82 1.96 25.84
N TYR A 247 28.88 2.14 26.77
CA TYR A 247 28.98 1.66 28.16
C TYR A 247 27.89 0.66 28.58
N LEU A 248 26.98 0.24 27.70
CA LEU A 248 25.99 -0.79 28.02
C LEU A 248 26.27 -2.07 27.24
N THR A 249 26.91 -3.02 27.90
CA THR A 249 27.23 -4.38 27.44
C THR A 249 26.01 -5.31 27.35
N ASN A 250 24.78 -4.78 27.42
CA ASN A 250 23.55 -5.55 27.29
C ASN A 250 22.89 -5.27 25.94
N LYS A 251 22.68 -6.32 25.15
CA LYS A 251 21.91 -6.31 23.90
C LYS A 251 20.45 -5.95 24.20
N VAL A 252 20.15 -4.66 24.28
CA VAL A 252 18.77 -4.17 24.35
C VAL A 252 18.17 -4.26 22.94
N PRO A 253 16.98 -4.86 22.75
CA PRO A 253 16.30 -4.92 21.46
C PRO A 253 16.04 -3.52 20.89
N LEU A 254 16.26 -3.32 19.59
CA LEU A 254 16.09 -2.02 18.90
C LEU A 254 14.67 -1.44 19.03
N SER A 255 13.65 -2.27 19.28
CA SER A 255 12.29 -1.82 19.64
C SER A 255 12.25 -0.91 20.87
N SER A 256 13.18 -1.08 21.82
CA SER A 256 13.29 -0.24 23.02
C SER A 256 13.82 1.17 22.70
N ILE A 257 14.46 1.36 21.53
CA ILE A 257 14.94 2.65 21.04
C ILE A 257 13.85 3.35 20.22
N SER A 258 13.03 2.58 19.50
CA SER A 258 11.88 3.08 18.72
C SER A 258 10.76 3.64 19.60
N VAL A 259 10.51 3.04 20.78
CA VAL A 259 9.47 3.48 21.72
C VAL A 259 9.77 4.89 22.29
N PHE A 260 11.04 5.25 22.47
CA PHE A 260 11.43 6.57 22.99
C PHE A 260 11.26 7.74 22.01
N ILE A 261 10.96 7.47 20.73
CA ILE A 261 10.69 8.51 19.71
C ILE A 261 9.17 8.74 19.53
N LEU A 262 8.34 7.86 20.08
CA LEU A 262 6.88 7.86 19.92
C LEU A 262 6.12 8.40 21.16
N MET A 263 6.81 8.92 22.17
CA MET A 263 6.24 9.73 23.26
C MET A 263 6.70 11.18 23.13
#